data_AF-A0A554NEF0-F1
#
_entry.id   AF-A0A554NEF0-F1
#
_cell.length_a   1.000
_cell.length_b   1.000
_cell.length_c   1.000
_cell.angle_alpha   90.00
_cell.angle_beta   90.00
_cell.angle_gamma   90.00
#
_symmetry.space_group_name_H-M   'P 1'
#
loop_
_entity.id
_entity.type
_entity.pdbx_description
1 polymer ?
#
loop_
_entity_poly.entity_id
_entity_poly.type
_entity_poly.pdbx_seq_one_letter_code
_entity_poly.pdbx_strand_id
1 'polypeptide(L)' 'MHQHAVRTAMALYTGGTLDLETAARQAGVSTDRIERAARRFGRTRTTASSTSDRLSVSAD' A
#
# COMPACT_ATOMS: atom_id res chain seq x y z
N MET A 1 17.29 -5.77 3.63
CA MET A 1 16.51 -7.01 3.42
C MET A 1 15.04 -6.91 3.88
N HIS A 2 14.72 -6.46 5.11
CA HIS A 2 13.35 -6.50 5.67
C HIS A 2 12.25 -5.72 4.90
N GLN A 3 12.60 -4.66 4.17
CA GLN A 3 11.60 -3.82 3.51
C GLN A 3 10.91 -4.50 2.32
N HIS A 4 11.58 -5.46 1.66
CA HIS A 4 11.01 -6.16 0.53
C HIS A 4 9.95 -7.17 0.98
N ALA A 5 10.22 -7.92 2.06
CA ALA A 5 9.28 -8.87 2.64
C ALA A 5 7.97 -8.19 3.10
N VAL A 6 8.08 -7.03 3.76
CA VAL A 6 6.91 -6.23 4.19
C VAL A 6 6.08 -5.78 3.00
N ARG A 7 6.72 -5.33 1.91
CA ARG A 7 6.02 -4.85 0.70
C ARG A 7 5.26 -5.98 0.00
N THR A 8 5.85 -7.16 -0.10
CA THR A 8 5.21 -8.34 -0.70
C THR A 8 4.04 -8.84 0.14
N ALA A 9 4.23 -9.00 1.45
CA ALA A 9 3.17 -9.43 2.36
C ALA A 9 1.96 -8.48 2.34
N MET A 10 2.23 -7.17 2.30
CA MET A 10 1.19 -6.14 2.23
C MET A 10 0.44 -6.13 0.89
N ALA A 11 1.13 -6.39 -0.23
CA ALA A 11 0.48 -6.50 -1.54
C ALA A 11 -0.49 -7.69 -1.60
N LEU A 12 -0.09 -8.83 -1.04
CA LEU A 12 -0.92 -10.03 -0.96
C LEU A 12 -2.13 -9.86 -0.03
N TYR A 13 -1.94 -9.16 1.11
CA TYR A 13 -3.05 -8.78 1.99
C TYR A 13 -4.04 -7.84 1.31
N THR A 14 -3.55 -6.77 0.67
CA THR A 14 -4.41 -5.79 -0.02
C THR A 14 -5.15 -6.41 -1.22
N GLY A 15 -4.57 -7.44 -1.84
CA GLY A 15 -5.19 -8.23 -2.90
C GLY A 15 -6.19 -9.29 -2.40
N GLY A 16 -6.40 -9.42 -1.09
CA GLY A 16 -7.32 -10.41 -0.50
C GLY A 16 -6.83 -11.86 -0.60
N THR A 17 -5.58 -12.06 -1.01
CA THR A 17 -5.00 -13.39 -1.25
C THR A 17 -4.40 -13.98 0.03
N LEU A 18 -4.12 -13.14 1.03
CA LEU A 18 -3.47 -13.53 2.27
C LEU A 18 -4.09 -12.80 3.46
N ASP A 19 -4.35 -13.52 4.55
CA ASP A 19 -4.87 -12.94 5.79
C ASP A 19 -3.82 -12.06 6.50
N LEU A 20 -4.29 -11.07 7.26
CA LEU A 20 -3.47 -10.09 7.98
C LEU A 20 -2.44 -10.75 8.92
N GLU A 21 -2.83 -11.79 9.66
CA GLU A 21 -1.91 -12.50 10.56
C GLU A 21 -0.81 -13.23 9.79
N THR A 22 -1.17 -13.81 8.66
CA THR A 22 -0.22 -14.57 7.82
C THR A 22 0.78 -13.62 7.15
N ALA A 23 0.30 -12.48 6.66
CA ALA A 23 1.14 -11.41 6.10
C ALA A 23 2.15 -10.87 7.13
N ALA A 24 1.67 -10.61 8.35
CA ALA A 24 2.50 -10.13 9.46
C ALA A 24 3.61 -11.14 9.82
N ARG A 25 3.26 -12.42 9.94
CA ARG A 25 4.20 -13.50 10.24
C ARG A 25 5.27 -13.65 9.15
N GLN A 26 4.87 -13.64 7.88
CA GLN A 26 5.83 -13.74 6.77
C GLN A 26 6.77 -12.55 6.67
N ALA A 27 6.27 -11.36 6.99
CA ALA A 27 7.07 -10.14 7.01
C ALA A 27 7.91 -9.97 8.27
N GLY A 28 7.75 -10.83 9.29
CA GLY A 28 8.44 -10.72 10.57
C GLY A 28 8.05 -9.45 11.35
N VAL A 29 6.81 -8.98 11.20
CA VAL A 29 6.31 -7.75 11.83
C VAL A 29 4.96 -7.96 12.50
N SER A 30 4.54 -7.03 13.36
CA SER A 30 3.21 -7.03 13.96
C SER A 30 2.12 -6.72 12.92
N THR A 31 0.92 -7.27 13.11
CA THR A 31 -0.29 -7.00 12.31
C THR A 31 -0.60 -5.50 12.22
N ASP A 32 -0.44 -4.77 13.33
CA ASP A 32 -0.62 -3.32 13.41
C ASP A 32 0.28 -2.53 12.44
N ARG A 33 1.50 -3.04 12.18
CA ARG A 33 2.43 -2.44 11.21
C ARG A 33 1.98 -2.69 9.77
N ILE A 34 1.42 -3.86 9.47
CA ILE A 34 0.82 -4.18 8.16
C ILE A 34 -0.42 -3.29 7.94
N GLU A 35 -1.31 -3.15 8.93
CA GLU A 35 -2.48 -2.29 8.81
C GLU A 35 -2.12 -0.81 8.59
N ARG A 36 -1.12 -0.30 9.32
CA ARG A 36 -0.64 1.08 9.12
C ARG A 36 -0.06 1.27 7.72
N ALA A 37 0.66 0.29 7.21
CA ALA A 37 1.21 0.32 5.85
C ALA A 37 0.08 0.24 4.79
N ALA A 38 -0.89 -0.66 4.97
CA ALA A 38 -2.08 -0.80 4.13
C ALA A 38 -2.92 0.48 4.11
N ARG A 39 -3.19 1.09 5.28
CA ARG A 39 -3.89 2.38 5.38
C ARG A 39 -3.13 3.50 4.70
N ARG A 40 -1.81 3.56 4.85
CA ARG A 40 -0.98 4.55 4.14
C ARG A 40 -1.05 4.36 2.63
N PHE A 41 -1.03 3.12 2.15
CA PHE A 41 -1.11 2.80 0.73
C PHE A 41 -2.48 3.05 0.11
N GLY A 42 -3.55 2.69 0.82
CA GLY A 42 -4.92 3.01 0.44
C GLY A 42 -5.16 4.52 0.38
N ARG A 43 -4.59 5.29 1.34
CA ARG A 43 -4.59 6.76 1.30
C ARG A 43 -3.79 7.28 0.12
N THR A 44 -2.56 6.80 -0.13
CA THR A 44 -1.78 7.24 -1.30
C THR A 44 -2.45 6.87 -2.62
N ARG A 45 -3.15 5.74 -2.72
CA ARG A 45 -3.92 5.36 -3.91
C ARG A 45 -5.14 6.26 -4.10
N THR A 46 -5.81 6.64 -3.02
CA THR A 46 -6.96 7.57 -3.05
C THR A 46 -6.52 9.00 -3.37
N THR A 47 -5.40 9.46 -2.81
CA THR A 47 -4.83 10.79 -3.12
C THR A 47 -4.20 10.83 -4.51
N ALA A 48 -3.53 9.76 -4.96
CA ALA A 48 -3.00 9.68 -6.32
C ALA A 48 -4.11 9.55 -7.37
N SER A 49 -5.26 8.96 -7.03
CA SER A 49 -6.42 8.90 -7.91
C SER A 49 -7.25 10.19 -7.93
N SER A 50 -6.87 11.22 -7.16
CA SER A 50 -7.52 12.53 -7.16
C SER A 50 -6.63 13.65 -7.72
N THR A 51 -5.36 13.38 -8.03
CA THR A 51 -4.53 14.21 -8.92
C THR A 51 -4.61 13.65 -10.35
N SER A 52 -5.83 13.52 -10.87
CA SER A 52 -6.10 13.85 -12.26
C SER A 52 -6.52 15.32 -12.31
N ASP A 53 -5.70 16.17 -11.72
CA ASP A 53 -5.85 17.63 -11.79
C ASP A 53 -5.20 18.07 -13.11
N ARG A 54 -6.08 18.17 -14.11
CA ARG A 54 -6.06 19.15 -15.20
C ARG A 54 -4.68 19.70 -15.58
N LEU A 55 -4.09 19.10 -16.60
CA LEU A 55 -3.12 19.79 -17.46
C LEU A 55 -3.85 20.95 -18.17
N SER A 56 -3.76 22.17 -17.61
CA SER A 56 -4.06 23.38 -18.38
C SER A 56 -2.89 23.61 -19.33
N VAL A 57 -3.06 23.22 -20.59
CA VAL A 57 -2.10 23.50 -21.65
C VAL A 57 -2.42 24.89 -22.18
N SER A 58 -1.61 25.89 -21.82
CA SER A 58 -1.57 27.15 -22.55
C SER A 58 -0.72 26.95 -23.80
N ALA A 59 -1.34 27.17 -24.97
CA ALA A 59 -0.64 27.21 -26.25
C ALA A 59 -0.03 28.61 -26.45
N ASP A 60 1.27 28.64 -26.76
CA ASP A 60 1.96 29.72 -27.46
C ASP A 60 2.85 29.07 -28.54
#